data_AF-A0A2R2W7F6-F1
#
_entry.id   AF-A0A2R2W7F6-F1
#
_cell.length_a   1.000
_cell.length_b   1.000
_cell.length_c   1.000
_cell.angle_alpha   90.00
_cell.angle_beta   90.00
_cell.angle_gamma   90.00
#
_symmetry.space_group_name_H-M   'P 1'
#
loop_
_entity.id
_entity.type
_entity.pdbx_description
1 polymer ?
#
loop_
_entity_poly.entity_id
_entity_poly.type
_entity_poly.pdbx_seq_one_letter_code
_entity_poly.pdbx_strand_id
1 'polypeptide(L)'
;MLPLATIPFLNPEELIHSFGPWAVLGICAIIFAETGLLIGFIFPGDTLLILAGVIAAKDAYGLGLPILLIAFLIALAAFLGGELGYLIGHKVGPRIFERKESGLFSSENVKRTNAFFVKFGAFAVILARFVPVVRTFTPIAAGIAHMPYRKYSLYNAIGALAWGFGITMLGYGIGHIPPVAAFVEKYIDIILLAAVLVSVVPALLQVFRTSRKAKKADGDATPGERAGDSSPAQP
;
A
#
# COMPACT_ATOMS: atom_id res chain seq x y z
N MET A 1 -30.57 38.59 3.19
CA MET A 1 -30.09 37.19 3.26
C MET A 1 -30.29 36.58 1.88
N LEU A 2 -29.23 36.55 1.07
CA LEU A 2 -29.26 35.99 -0.27
C LEU A 2 -29.22 34.46 -0.17
N PRO A 3 -30.13 33.72 -0.81
CA PRO A 3 -30.07 32.27 -0.82
C PRO A 3 -28.80 31.86 -1.56
N LEU A 4 -27.93 31.08 -0.89
CA LEU A 4 -26.68 30.52 -1.43
C LEU A 4 -26.89 29.55 -2.63
N ALA A 5 -28.09 29.51 -3.20
CA ALA A 5 -28.56 28.53 -4.17
C ALA A 5 -28.45 28.97 -5.65
N THR A 6 -27.86 30.14 -5.95
CA THR A 6 -27.76 30.66 -7.33
C THR A 6 -26.42 30.38 -8.00
N ILE A 7 -25.54 29.61 -7.36
CA ILE A 7 -24.24 29.27 -7.91
C ILE A 7 -24.21 27.76 -8.21
N PRO A 8 -24.39 27.33 -9.48
CA PRO A 8 -24.52 25.92 -9.82
C PRO A 8 -23.30 25.08 -9.35
N PHE A 9 -22.10 25.65 -9.39
CA PHE A 9 -20.87 24.99 -8.93
C PHE A 9 -20.74 24.81 -7.41
N LEU A 10 -21.62 25.40 -6.60
CA LEU A 10 -21.63 25.29 -5.14
C LEU A 10 -22.76 24.40 -4.61
N ASN A 11 -23.54 23.77 -5.50
CA ASN A 11 -24.51 22.77 -5.10
C ASN A 11 -23.77 21.54 -4.54
N PRO A 12 -24.01 21.15 -3.27
CA PRO A 12 -23.32 20.00 -2.66
C PRO A 12 -23.49 18.71 -3.47
N GLU A 13 -24.65 18.51 -4.11
CA GLU A 13 -24.93 17.37 -4.98
C GLU A 13 -24.06 17.36 -6.26
N GLU A 14 -23.93 18.50 -6.95
CA GLU A 14 -23.03 18.60 -8.13
C GLU A 14 -21.56 18.46 -7.74
N LEU A 15 -21.18 18.96 -6.56
CA LEU A 15 -19.82 18.85 -6.05
C LEU A 15 -19.49 17.39 -5.71
N ILE A 16 -20.39 16.66 -5.06
CA ILE A 16 -20.23 15.24 -4.73
C ILE A 16 -20.25 14.37 -5.99
N HIS A 17 -21.12 14.65 -6.96
CA HIS A 17 -21.11 13.95 -8.25
C HIS A 17 -19.83 14.21 -9.06
N SER A 18 -19.29 15.42 -8.99
CA SER A 18 -18.06 15.77 -9.71
C SER A 18 -16.81 15.26 -9.00
N PHE A 19 -16.69 15.43 -7.67
CA PHE A 19 -15.51 15.04 -6.89
C PHE A 19 -15.51 13.58 -6.42
N GLY A 20 -16.67 12.96 -6.26
CA GLY A 20 -16.80 11.58 -5.76
C GLY A 20 -16.01 10.56 -6.60
N PRO A 21 -16.13 10.55 -7.94
CA PRO A 21 -15.32 9.69 -8.80
C PRO A 21 -13.80 9.93 -8.67
N TRP A 22 -13.37 11.19 -8.50
CA TRP A 22 -11.96 11.52 -8.29
C TRP A 22 -11.46 11.03 -6.92
N ALA A 23 -12.29 11.09 -5.89
CA ALA A 23 -11.97 10.53 -4.58
C ALA A 23 -11.78 9.00 -4.67
N VAL A 24 -12.66 8.30 -5.39
CA VAL A 24 -12.53 6.86 -5.64
C VAL A 24 -11.24 6.54 -6.41
N LEU A 25 -10.90 7.32 -7.44
CA LEU A 25 -9.64 7.17 -8.16
C LEU A 25 -8.42 7.41 -7.25
N GLY A 26 -8.47 8.41 -6.37
CA GLY A 26 -7.43 8.67 -5.38
C GLY A 26 -7.24 7.49 -4.42
N ILE A 27 -8.33 6.92 -3.91
CA ILE A 27 -8.28 5.72 -3.06
C ILE A 27 -7.68 4.55 -3.84
N CYS A 28 -8.14 4.29 -5.06
CA CYS A 28 -7.58 3.25 -5.92
C CYS A 28 -6.07 3.44 -6.16
N ALA A 29 -5.62 4.67 -6.42
CA ALA A 29 -4.21 4.97 -6.61
C ALA A 29 -3.37 4.70 -5.35
N ILE A 30 -3.89 5.06 -4.17
CA ILE A 30 -3.24 4.77 -2.88
C ILE A 30 -3.17 3.26 -2.65
N ILE A 31 -4.26 2.53 -2.85
CA ILE A 31 -4.28 1.06 -2.65
C ILE A 31 -3.37 0.34 -3.64
N PHE A 32 -3.33 0.80 -4.89
CA PHE A 32 -2.41 0.30 -5.90
C PHE A 32 -0.95 0.53 -5.48
N ALA A 33 -0.60 1.76 -5.07
CA ALA A 33 0.73 2.11 -4.61
C ALA A 33 1.13 1.33 -3.36
N GLU A 34 0.21 1.18 -2.40
CA GLU A 34 0.42 0.44 -1.17
C GLU A 34 0.71 -1.04 -1.43
N THR A 35 -0.07 -1.66 -2.33
CA THR A 35 0.07 -3.08 -2.63
C THR A 35 1.26 -3.36 -3.54
N GLY A 36 1.63 -2.43 -4.43
CA GLY A 36 2.62 -2.64 -5.48
C GLY A 36 4.03 -2.11 -5.21
N LEU A 37 4.21 -1.05 -4.41
CA LEU A 37 5.49 -0.31 -4.35
C LEU A 37 6.35 -0.58 -3.11
N LEU A 38 6.03 -1.56 -2.23
CA LEU A 38 6.69 -1.80 -0.91
C LEU A 38 6.68 -0.64 0.09
N ILE A 39 6.36 0.57 -0.37
CA ILE A 39 6.19 1.79 0.45
C ILE A 39 4.84 1.72 1.21
N GLY A 40 4.03 0.69 0.96
CA GLY A 40 2.68 0.54 1.48
C GLY A 40 2.52 0.51 2.99
N PHE A 41 3.56 0.18 3.77
CA PHE A 41 3.50 0.30 5.23
C PHE A 41 3.14 1.72 5.70
N ILE A 42 3.39 2.72 4.85
CA ILE A 42 3.14 4.11 5.16
C ILE A 42 1.66 4.46 4.96
N PHE A 43 0.95 3.88 3.98
CA PHE A 43 -0.40 4.36 3.62
C PHE A 43 -1.51 3.72 4.48
N PRO A 44 -2.53 4.49 4.92
CA PRO A 44 -3.62 3.99 5.76
C PRO A 44 -4.74 3.36 4.91
N GLY A 45 -4.40 2.34 4.10
CA GLY A 45 -5.33 1.74 3.15
C GLY A 45 -6.60 1.20 3.79
N ASP A 46 -6.50 0.40 4.85
CA ASP A 46 -7.68 -0.21 5.50
C ASP A 46 -8.68 0.84 5.99
N THR A 47 -8.19 1.95 6.54
CA THR A 47 -9.02 3.08 6.97
C THR A 47 -9.73 3.71 5.77
N LEU A 48 -9.05 3.88 4.64
CA LEU A 48 -9.64 4.43 3.42
C LEU A 48 -10.74 3.52 2.85
N LEU A 49 -10.56 2.19 2.87
CA LEU A 49 -11.61 1.26 2.43
C LEU A 49 -12.86 1.33 3.31
N ILE A 50 -12.68 1.35 4.64
CA ILE A 50 -13.80 1.44 5.58
C ILE A 50 -14.52 2.78 5.40
N LEU A 51 -13.79 3.89 5.31
CA LEU A 51 -14.36 5.22 5.09
C LEU A 51 -15.10 5.29 3.76
N ALA A 52 -14.53 4.76 2.67
CA ALA A 52 -15.20 4.70 1.37
C ALA A 52 -16.56 3.99 1.46
N GLY A 53 -16.60 2.87 2.18
CA GLY A 53 -17.83 2.15 2.47
C GLY A 53 -18.84 2.98 3.27
N VAL A 54 -18.42 3.54 4.40
CA VAL A 54 -19.30 4.33 5.29
C VAL A 54 -19.87 5.56 4.58
N ILE A 55 -19.05 6.27 3.78
CA ILE A 55 -19.50 7.44 3.02
C ILE A 55 -20.51 7.03 1.94
N ALA A 56 -20.25 5.92 1.24
CA ALA A 56 -21.17 5.39 0.25
C ALA A 56 -22.51 4.89 0.84
N ALA A 57 -22.58 4.69 2.16
CA ALA A 57 -23.78 4.22 2.86
C ALA A 57 -24.79 5.35 3.16
N LYS A 58 -24.37 6.62 3.15
CA LYS A 58 -25.24 7.75 3.45
C LYS A 58 -26.30 8.00 2.38
N ASP A 59 -25.89 7.91 1.12
CA ASP A 59 -26.73 8.02 -0.06
C ASP A 59 -26.27 6.98 -1.08
N ALA A 60 -27.18 6.42 -1.87
CA ALA A 60 -26.87 5.41 -2.88
C ALA A 60 -25.79 5.85 -3.89
N TYR A 61 -25.53 7.15 -3.98
CA TYR A 61 -24.50 7.81 -4.77
C TYR A 61 -23.63 8.77 -3.93
N GLY A 62 -23.37 8.48 -2.65
CA GLY A 62 -22.58 9.36 -1.77
C GLY A 62 -21.15 9.69 -2.27
N LEU A 63 -20.65 8.93 -3.25
CA LEU A 63 -19.42 9.18 -4.00
C LEU A 63 -19.65 9.31 -5.52
N GLY A 64 -20.88 9.59 -5.93
CA GLY A 64 -21.31 9.67 -7.34
C GLY A 64 -21.36 8.32 -8.08
N LEU A 65 -21.02 7.21 -7.42
CA LEU A 65 -20.90 5.87 -8.01
C LEU A 65 -21.58 4.81 -7.13
N PRO A 66 -22.12 3.72 -7.73
CA PRO A 66 -22.65 2.59 -6.97
C PRO A 66 -21.58 1.92 -6.11
N ILE A 67 -21.91 1.54 -4.88
CA ILE A 67 -20.96 0.87 -3.97
C ILE A 67 -20.33 -0.40 -4.57
N LEU A 68 -21.08 -1.18 -5.34
CA LEU A 68 -20.56 -2.37 -6.00
C LEU A 68 -19.43 -2.03 -6.99
N LEU A 69 -19.56 -0.91 -7.70
CA LEU A 69 -18.55 -0.43 -8.63
C LEU A 69 -17.32 0.09 -7.87
N ILE A 70 -17.52 0.84 -6.78
CA ILE A 70 -16.43 1.33 -5.93
C ILE A 70 -15.62 0.15 -5.36
N ALA A 71 -16.31 -0.81 -4.74
CA ALA A 71 -15.70 -2.00 -4.16
C ALA A 71 -14.97 -2.84 -5.21
N PHE A 72 -15.51 -2.94 -6.43
CA PHE A 72 -14.86 -3.61 -7.55
C PHE A 72 -13.61 -2.87 -8.04
N LEU A 73 -13.66 -1.54 -8.19
CA LEU A 73 -12.52 -0.72 -8.60
C LEU A 73 -11.38 -0.79 -7.57
N ILE A 74 -11.70 -0.75 -6.28
CA ILE A 74 -10.71 -0.92 -5.20
C ILE A 74 -10.08 -2.32 -5.26
N ALA A 75 -10.89 -3.37 -5.43
CA ALA A 75 -10.37 -4.73 -5.58
C ALA A 75 -9.48 -4.87 -6.84
N LEU A 76 -9.86 -4.23 -7.95
CA LEU A 76 -9.07 -4.22 -9.18
C LEU A 76 -7.74 -3.48 -8.98
N ALA A 77 -7.75 -2.33 -8.33
CA ALA A 77 -6.53 -1.59 -7.99
C ALA A 77 -5.61 -2.41 -7.09
N ALA A 78 -6.16 -3.08 -6.08
CA ALA A 78 -5.42 -3.97 -5.19
C ALA A 78 -4.86 -5.21 -5.92
N PHE A 79 -5.59 -5.75 -6.90
CA PHE A 79 -5.14 -6.84 -7.74
C PHE A 79 -3.96 -6.40 -8.63
N LEU A 80 -4.12 -5.30 -9.35
CA LEU A 80 -3.09 -4.73 -10.24
C LEU A 80 -1.82 -4.34 -9.48
N GLY A 81 -1.96 -3.79 -8.28
CA GLY A 81 -0.81 -3.50 -7.41
C GLY A 81 -0.07 -4.79 -7.02
N GLY A 82 -0.81 -5.85 -6.67
CA GLY A 82 -0.24 -7.17 -6.39
C GLY A 82 0.45 -7.80 -7.61
N GLU A 83 -0.10 -7.64 -8.81
CA GLU A 83 0.57 -8.10 -10.04
C GLU A 83 1.87 -7.34 -10.29
N LEU A 84 1.85 -6.01 -10.12
CA LEU A 84 3.04 -5.18 -10.25
C LEU A 84 4.13 -5.61 -9.26
N GLY A 85 3.76 -5.82 -7.99
CA GLY A 85 4.68 -6.29 -6.96
C GLY A 85 5.29 -7.66 -7.30
N TYR A 86 4.49 -8.60 -7.78
CA TYR A 86 4.98 -9.90 -8.24
C TYR A 86 5.97 -9.77 -9.41
N LEU A 87 5.65 -8.96 -10.42
CA LEU A 87 6.52 -8.74 -11.57
C LEU A 87 7.83 -8.07 -11.18
N ILE A 88 7.79 -7.11 -10.24
CA ILE A 88 8.99 -6.51 -9.67
C ILE A 88 9.84 -7.59 -8.99
N GLY A 89 9.25 -8.39 -8.10
CA GLY A 89 9.96 -9.47 -7.41
C GLY A 89 10.54 -10.52 -8.37
N HIS A 90 9.79 -10.89 -9.40
CA HIS A 90 10.18 -11.88 -10.40
C HIS A 90 11.33 -11.39 -11.29
N LYS A 91 11.32 -10.11 -11.69
CA LYS A 91 12.36 -9.51 -12.55
C LYS A 91 13.61 -9.13 -11.77
N VAL A 92 13.46 -8.71 -10.50
CA VAL A 92 14.58 -8.29 -9.64
C VAL A 92 15.26 -9.50 -8.98
N GLY A 93 14.53 -10.59 -8.73
CA GLY A 93 15.04 -11.82 -8.13
C GLY A 93 16.38 -12.27 -8.74
N PRO A 94 16.43 -12.60 -10.05
CA PRO A 94 17.66 -13.11 -10.70
C PRO A 94 18.86 -12.16 -10.59
N ARG A 95 18.65 -10.84 -10.72
CA ARG A 95 19.73 -9.84 -10.65
C ARG A 95 20.30 -9.63 -9.25
N ILE A 96 19.54 -9.94 -8.20
CA ILE A 96 20.03 -9.93 -6.82
C ILE A 96 20.79 -11.23 -6.50
N PHE A 97 20.36 -12.37 -7.06
CA PHE A 97 21.09 -13.65 -6.92
C PHE A 97 22.50 -13.61 -7.53
N GLU A 98 22.70 -12.85 -8.61
CA GLU A 98 24.01 -12.73 -9.27
C GLU A 98 25.00 -11.80 -8.54
N ARG A 99 24.54 -10.90 -7.66
CA ARG A 99 25.36 -9.73 -7.26
C ARG A 99 25.97 -9.72 -5.86
N LYS A 100 25.61 -10.62 -4.93
CA LYS A 100 26.35 -10.95 -3.67
C LYS A 100 25.40 -11.46 -2.59
N GLU A 101 25.89 -12.45 -1.85
CA GLU A 101 25.44 -12.82 -0.51
C GLU A 101 25.48 -11.61 0.44
N SER A 102 24.38 -10.87 0.53
CA SER A 102 24.24 -9.77 1.49
C SER A 102 23.05 -10.04 2.41
N GLY A 103 23.36 -10.47 3.63
CA GLY A 103 22.60 -10.46 4.89
C GLY A 103 21.10 -10.76 4.89
N LEU A 104 20.29 -9.97 4.16
CA LEU A 104 18.84 -10.12 4.05
C LEU A 104 18.41 -11.10 2.94
N PHE A 105 19.28 -11.37 1.96
CA PHE A 105 18.99 -12.21 0.79
C PHE A 105 19.93 -13.43 0.68
N SER A 106 20.36 -13.98 1.83
CA SER A 106 21.04 -15.28 1.88
C SER A 106 20.17 -16.36 1.21
N SER A 107 20.79 -17.33 0.53
CA SER A 107 20.08 -18.48 -0.05
C SER A 107 19.17 -19.18 0.97
N GLU A 108 19.50 -19.05 2.26
CA GLU A 108 18.70 -19.55 3.37
C GLU A 108 17.37 -18.79 3.56
N ASN A 109 17.36 -17.45 3.46
CA ASN A 109 16.13 -16.65 3.55
C ASN A 109 15.21 -16.90 2.35
N VAL A 110 15.80 -17.12 1.18
CA VAL A 110 15.07 -17.53 -0.03
C VAL A 110 14.51 -18.94 0.16
N LYS A 111 15.31 -19.91 0.62
CA LYS A 111 14.82 -21.26 0.94
C LYS A 111 13.74 -21.24 2.02
N ARG A 112 13.83 -20.36 3.03
CA ARG A 112 12.78 -20.16 4.04
C ARG A 112 11.53 -19.56 3.44
N THR A 113 11.65 -18.56 2.57
CA THR A 113 10.52 -17.96 1.85
C THR A 113 9.86 -18.99 0.93
N ASN A 114 10.66 -19.74 0.18
CA ASN A 114 10.20 -20.83 -0.69
C ASN A 114 9.55 -21.95 0.13
N ALA A 115 10.15 -22.36 1.25
CA ALA A 115 9.57 -23.34 2.18
C ALA A 115 8.29 -22.82 2.83
N PHE A 116 8.17 -21.52 3.10
CA PHE A 116 6.94 -20.90 3.61
C PHE A 116 5.83 -20.97 2.55
N PHE A 117 6.11 -20.60 1.31
CA PHE A 117 5.14 -20.71 0.20
C PHE A 117 4.83 -22.16 -0.18
N VAL A 118 5.78 -23.09 -0.05
CA VAL A 118 5.58 -24.53 -0.25
C VAL A 118 4.74 -25.13 0.89
N LYS A 119 4.93 -24.68 2.13
CA LYS A 119 4.24 -25.18 3.33
C LYS A 119 2.83 -24.60 3.51
N PHE A 120 2.65 -23.30 3.28
CA PHE A 120 1.35 -22.63 3.42
C PHE A 120 0.59 -22.51 2.09
N GLY A 121 1.24 -22.84 0.98
CA GLY A 121 0.63 -22.88 -0.34
C GLY A 121 0.16 -21.52 -0.85
N ALA A 122 -0.62 -21.57 -1.93
CA ALA A 122 -1.20 -20.37 -2.54
C ALA A 122 -2.26 -19.69 -1.65
N PHE A 123 -2.82 -20.42 -0.66
CA PHE A 123 -3.74 -19.85 0.33
C PHE A 123 -3.06 -18.79 1.23
N ALA A 124 -1.75 -18.90 1.43
CA ALA A 124 -0.96 -17.89 2.14
C ALA A 124 -1.10 -16.49 1.50
N VAL A 125 -1.22 -16.42 0.17
CA VAL A 125 -1.36 -15.15 -0.57
C VAL A 125 -2.67 -14.45 -0.21
N ILE A 126 -3.74 -15.22 0.02
CA ILE A 126 -5.04 -14.70 0.43
C ILE A 126 -4.98 -14.20 1.87
N LEU A 127 -4.49 -15.05 2.80
CA LEU A 127 -4.40 -14.70 4.22
C LEU A 127 -3.46 -13.51 4.48
N ALA A 128 -2.36 -13.43 3.73
CA ALA A 128 -1.41 -12.34 3.83
C ALA A 128 -2.05 -10.96 3.63
N ARG A 129 -3.09 -10.85 2.81
CA ARG A 129 -3.78 -9.58 2.54
C ARG A 129 -4.47 -8.98 3.77
N PHE A 130 -4.87 -9.81 4.72
CA PHE A 130 -5.50 -9.38 5.96
C PHE A 130 -4.49 -8.94 7.03
N VAL A 131 -3.19 -9.16 6.80
CA VAL A 131 -2.13 -8.75 7.71
C VAL A 131 -1.35 -7.59 7.06
N PRO A 132 -1.50 -6.34 7.53
CA PRO A 132 -0.99 -5.14 6.85
C PRO A 132 0.50 -5.18 6.51
N VAL A 133 1.32 -5.74 7.39
CA VAL A 133 2.77 -5.87 7.13
C VAL A 133 3.02 -6.95 6.08
N VAL A 134 2.34 -8.09 6.17
CA VAL A 134 2.61 -9.25 5.31
C VAL A 134 2.12 -9.02 3.89
N ARG A 135 1.02 -8.27 3.69
CA ARG A 135 0.44 -8.02 2.37
C ARG A 135 1.36 -7.28 1.41
N THR A 136 2.19 -6.37 1.92
CA THR A 136 3.09 -5.55 1.08
C THR A 136 4.31 -6.34 0.64
N PHE A 137 4.78 -7.29 1.45
CA PHE A 137 5.91 -8.16 1.12
C PHE A 137 5.52 -9.37 0.29
N THR A 138 4.30 -9.87 0.43
CA THR A 138 3.87 -11.14 -0.18
C THR A 138 3.98 -11.17 -1.71
N PRO A 139 3.51 -10.16 -2.47
CA PRO A 139 3.66 -10.13 -3.92
C PRO A 139 5.10 -10.31 -4.38
N ILE A 140 6.02 -9.56 -3.78
CA ILE A 140 7.42 -9.56 -4.16
C ILE A 140 8.11 -10.83 -3.71
N ALA A 141 7.81 -11.32 -2.51
CA ALA A 141 8.33 -12.58 -2.01
C ALA A 141 7.89 -13.76 -2.91
N ALA A 142 6.63 -13.76 -3.37
CA ALA A 142 6.12 -14.75 -4.32
C ALA A 142 6.80 -14.65 -5.70
N GLY A 143 7.07 -13.43 -6.16
CA GLY A 143 7.82 -13.18 -7.41
C GLY A 143 9.26 -13.69 -7.33
N ILE A 144 9.98 -13.38 -6.24
CA ILE A 144 11.36 -13.82 -5.98
C ILE A 144 11.42 -15.35 -5.88
N ALA A 145 10.43 -15.97 -5.23
CA ALA A 145 10.32 -17.42 -5.12
C ALA A 145 9.97 -18.13 -6.44
N HIS A 146 9.74 -17.39 -7.54
CA HIS A 146 9.34 -17.93 -8.84
C HIS A 146 8.09 -18.80 -8.76
N MET A 147 7.12 -18.40 -7.93
CA MET A 147 5.82 -19.08 -7.86
C MET A 147 5.14 -19.05 -9.24
N PRO A 148 4.48 -20.14 -9.72
CA PRO A 148 3.83 -20.12 -11.02
C PRO A 148 2.81 -18.97 -11.13
N TYR A 149 3.02 -18.07 -12.10
CA TYR A 149 2.23 -16.85 -12.28
C TYR A 149 0.72 -17.10 -12.27
N ARG A 150 0.25 -18.14 -12.96
CA ARG A 150 -1.18 -18.50 -13.00
C ARG A 150 -1.76 -18.82 -11.62
N LYS A 151 -1.00 -19.52 -10.78
CA LYS A 151 -1.42 -19.82 -9.41
C LYS A 151 -1.36 -18.55 -8.55
N TYR A 152 -0.28 -17.79 -8.63
CA TYR A 152 -0.19 -16.53 -7.87
C TYR A 152 -1.36 -15.59 -8.22
N SER A 153 -1.57 -15.31 -9.50
CA SER A 153 -2.56 -14.34 -9.99
C SER A 153 -3.99 -14.73 -9.59
N LEU A 154 -4.36 -16.02 -9.66
CA LEU A 154 -5.68 -16.47 -9.23
C LEU A 154 -5.92 -16.23 -7.72
N TYR A 155 -4.96 -16.58 -6.87
CA TYR A 155 -5.09 -16.41 -5.43
C TYR A 155 -4.95 -14.94 -5.02
N ASN A 156 -4.13 -14.18 -5.74
CA ASN A 156 -4.04 -12.72 -5.62
C ASN A 156 -5.38 -12.06 -5.95
N ALA A 157 -6.07 -12.48 -7.03
CA ALA A 157 -7.38 -11.98 -7.40
C ALA A 157 -8.45 -12.31 -6.34
N ILE A 158 -8.50 -13.56 -5.87
CA ILE A 158 -9.42 -13.98 -4.81
C ILE A 158 -9.19 -13.15 -3.55
N GLY A 159 -7.93 -12.99 -3.14
CA GLY A 159 -7.58 -12.20 -1.97
C GLY A 159 -7.87 -10.71 -2.17
N ALA A 160 -7.67 -10.15 -3.37
CA ALA A 160 -7.98 -8.77 -3.70
C ALA A 160 -9.47 -8.48 -3.64
N LEU A 161 -10.29 -9.40 -4.13
CA LEU A 161 -11.73 -9.35 -3.98
C LEU A 161 -12.12 -9.50 -2.50
N ALA A 162 -11.69 -10.56 -1.82
CA ALA A 162 -12.07 -10.81 -0.43
C ALA A 162 -11.70 -9.65 0.52
N TRP A 163 -10.50 -9.07 0.36
CA TRP A 163 -10.05 -7.95 1.17
C TRP A 163 -10.64 -6.62 0.65
N GLY A 164 -10.42 -6.29 -0.62
CA GLY A 164 -10.76 -4.98 -1.17
C GLY A 164 -12.25 -4.76 -1.29
N PHE A 165 -12.96 -5.75 -1.85
CA PHE A 165 -14.42 -5.70 -1.93
C PHE A 165 -15.03 -5.92 -0.54
N GLY A 166 -14.53 -6.91 0.21
CA GLY A 166 -15.08 -7.29 1.51
C GLY A 166 -15.00 -6.18 2.55
N ILE A 167 -13.83 -5.56 2.77
CA ILE A 167 -13.68 -4.48 3.75
C ILE A 167 -14.50 -3.26 3.35
N THR A 168 -14.53 -2.91 2.05
CA THR A 168 -15.34 -1.78 1.57
C THR A 168 -16.83 -2.03 1.82
N MET A 169 -17.33 -3.25 1.55
CA MET A 169 -18.71 -3.62 1.87
C MET A 169 -18.99 -3.69 3.37
N LEU A 170 -18.01 -4.10 4.17
CA LEU A 170 -18.12 -4.08 5.62
C LEU A 170 -18.27 -2.64 6.13
N GLY A 171 -17.47 -1.71 5.59
CA GLY A 171 -17.60 -0.27 5.85
C GLY A 171 -18.99 0.25 5.45
N TYR A 172 -19.51 -0.18 4.31
CA TYR A 172 -20.86 0.16 3.86
C TYR A 172 -21.94 -0.32 4.85
N GLY A 173 -21.85 -1.58 5.31
CA GLY A 173 -22.75 -2.11 6.34
C GLY A 173 -22.66 -1.36 7.67
N ILE A 174 -21.44 -1.01 8.10
CA ILE A 174 -21.20 -0.20 9.31
C ILE A 174 -21.81 1.21 9.16
N GLY A 175 -21.77 1.77 7.96
CA GLY A 175 -22.35 3.08 7.66
C GLY A 175 -23.86 3.17 7.82
N HIS A 176 -24.58 2.03 7.82
CA HIS A 176 -26.01 1.99 8.16
C HIS A 176 -26.28 1.97 9.68
N ILE A 177 -25.25 1.86 10.52
CA ILE A 177 -25.40 1.88 11.98
C ILE A 177 -25.43 3.35 12.45
N PRO A 178 -26.57 3.88 12.92
CA PRO A 178 -26.75 5.32 13.19
C PRO A 178 -25.68 5.97 14.10
N PRO A 179 -25.26 5.36 15.23
CA PRO A 179 -24.23 5.96 16.08
C PRO A 179 -22.84 6.01 15.42
N VAL A 180 -22.53 5.06 14.53
CA VAL A 180 -21.23 5.03 13.84
C VAL A 180 -21.21 6.00 12.68
N ALA A 181 -22.30 6.06 11.91
CA ALA A 181 -22.48 7.03 10.84
C ALA A 181 -22.26 8.45 11.37
N ALA A 182 -22.98 8.85 12.42
CA ALA A 182 -22.90 10.17 13.04
C ALA A 182 -21.48 10.50 13.57
N PHE A 183 -20.78 9.51 14.12
CA PHE A 183 -19.38 9.68 14.55
C PHE A 183 -18.47 9.97 13.35
N VAL A 184 -18.58 9.18 12.28
CA VAL A 184 -17.77 9.37 11.08
C VAL A 184 -18.08 10.72 10.43
N GLU A 185 -19.34 11.16 10.34
CA GLU A 185 -19.65 12.50 9.79
C GLU A 185 -18.97 13.60 10.58
N LYS A 186 -19.06 13.53 11.91
CA LYS A 186 -18.56 14.58 12.81
C LYS A 186 -17.03 14.67 12.80
N TYR A 187 -16.36 13.54 12.61
CA TYR A 187 -14.91 13.46 12.74
C TYR A 187 -14.19 13.11 11.44
N ILE A 188 -14.86 13.15 10.28
CA ILE A 188 -14.25 12.72 9.01
C ILE A 188 -12.94 13.47 8.71
N ASP A 189 -12.92 14.79 8.90
CA ASP A 189 -11.74 15.62 8.68
C ASP A 189 -10.60 15.25 9.64
N ILE A 190 -10.94 14.98 10.91
CA ILE A 190 -9.98 14.59 11.94
C ILE A 190 -9.45 13.17 11.67
N ILE A 191 -10.31 12.23 11.24
CA ILE A 191 -9.93 10.86 10.90
C ILE A 191 -8.99 10.87 9.69
N LEU A 192 -9.32 11.63 8.63
CA LEU A 192 -8.48 11.77 7.45
C LEU A 192 -7.14 12.44 7.79
N LEU A 193 -7.17 13.53 8.56
CA LEU A 193 -5.97 14.21 9.01
C LEU A 193 -5.10 13.30 9.88
N ALA A 194 -5.68 12.57 10.82
CA ALA A 194 -4.98 11.61 11.66
C ALA A 194 -4.37 10.47 10.83
N ALA A 195 -5.12 9.92 9.86
CA ALA A 195 -4.63 8.87 8.96
C ALA A 195 -3.42 9.36 8.14
N VAL A 196 -3.48 10.59 7.60
CA VAL A 196 -2.35 11.22 6.90
C VAL A 196 -1.17 11.47 7.83
N LEU A 197 -1.40 11.97 9.06
CA LEU A 197 -0.32 12.23 10.01
C LEU A 197 0.35 10.94 10.48
N VAL A 198 -0.42 9.91 10.82
CA VAL A 198 0.09 8.59 11.21
C VAL A 198 0.88 7.93 10.07
N SER A 199 0.50 8.21 8.82
CA SER A 199 1.21 7.78 7.63
C SER A 199 2.52 8.54 7.41
N VAL A 200 2.42 9.86 7.26
CA VAL A 200 3.51 10.73 6.78
C VAL A 200 4.56 10.98 7.87
N VAL A 201 4.17 11.13 9.14
CA VAL A 201 5.09 11.49 10.22
C VAL A 201 6.15 10.40 10.45
N PRO A 202 5.82 9.10 10.61
CA PRO A 202 6.82 8.05 10.77
C PRO A 202 7.72 7.93 9.54
N ALA A 203 7.15 8.04 8.33
CA ALA A 203 7.90 8.00 7.08
C ALA A 203 8.97 9.10 7.01
N LEU A 204 8.57 10.35 7.29
CA LEU A 204 9.49 11.48 7.34
C LEU A 204 10.55 11.29 8.43
N LEU A 205 10.15 10.91 9.65
CA LEU A 205 11.09 10.68 10.75
C LEU A 205 12.13 9.60 10.42
N GLN A 206 11.74 8.54 9.71
CA GLN A 206 12.63 7.47 9.30
C GLN A 206 13.63 7.93 8.22
N VAL A 207 13.17 8.72 7.23
CA VAL A 207 14.05 9.35 6.23
C VAL A 207 15.04 10.30 6.91
N PHE A 208 14.57 11.19 7.79
CA PHE A 208 15.44 12.14 8.50
C PHE A 208 16.46 11.45 9.43
N ARG A 209 16.08 10.37 10.10
CA ARG A 209 17.01 9.58 10.95
C ARG A 209 18.06 8.85 10.11
N THR A 210 17.69 8.32 8.95
CA THR A 210 18.61 7.62 8.05
C THR A 210 19.62 8.59 7.42
N SER A 211 19.16 9.77 7.00
CA SER A 211 20.03 10.85 6.50
C SER A 211 20.97 11.41 7.58
N ARG A 212 20.52 11.51 8.84
CA ARG A 212 21.39 11.91 9.96
C ARG A 212 22.44 10.88 10.33
N LYS A 213 22.12 9.58 10.26
CA LYS A 213 23.11 8.50 10.46
C LYS A 213 24.15 8.46 9.33
N ALA A 214 23.74 8.67 8.08
CA ALA A 214 24.66 8.79 6.95
C ALA A 214 25.62 9.98 7.10
N LYS A 215 25.12 11.14 7.56
CA LYS A 215 25.95 12.33 7.82
C LYS A 215 26.90 12.19 9.02
N LYS A 216 26.60 11.30 9.98
CA LYS A 216 27.44 11.05 11.15
C LYS A 216 28.53 10.00 10.87
N ALA A 217 28.27 9.04 9.98
CA ALA A 217 29.27 8.05 9.54
C ALA A 217 30.38 8.68 8.67
N ASP A 218 30.08 9.74 7.91
CA ASP A 218 31.06 10.47 7.09
C ASP A 218 31.93 11.44 7.91
N GLY A 219 31.56 11.71 9.18
CA GLY A 219 32.29 12.58 10.10
C GLY A 219 33.31 11.86 11.01
N ASP A 220 33.22 10.52 11.11
CA ASP A 220 34.12 9.68 11.93
C ASP A 220 35.24 9.00 11.11
N ALA A 221 35.24 9.16 9.78
CA ALA A 221 36.34 8.71 8.92
C ALA A 221 37.55 9.64 9.09
N THR A 222 38.35 9.36 10.12
CA THR A 222 39.58 10.08 10.45
C THR A 222 40.57 10.03 9.26
N PRO A 223 41.14 11.16 8.78
CA PRO A 223 42.01 11.23 7.59
C PRO A 223 43.38 10.50 7.62
N GLY A 224 43.62 9.56 8.53
CA GLY A 224 44.96 9.04 8.83
C GLY A 224 45.52 7.94 7.93
N GLU A 225 44.72 7.25 7.13
CA GLU A 225 45.15 5.96 6.52
C GLU A 225 45.32 5.99 4.99
N ARG A 226 45.64 7.16 4.42
CA ARG A 226 45.89 7.31 2.96
C ARG A 226 47.32 7.68 2.58
N ALA A 227 48.25 7.73 3.52
CA ALA A 227 49.64 8.05 3.24
C ALA A 227 50.53 6.88 3.66
N GLY A 228 50.67 5.87 2.78
CA GLY A 228 51.57 4.76 3.08
C GLY A 228 51.54 3.58 2.14
N ASP A 229 51.35 3.77 0.83
CA ASP A 229 51.97 2.84 -0.12
C ASP A 229 52.07 3.48 -1.52
N SER A 230 53.14 4.22 -1.74
CA SER A 230 53.56 4.61 -3.07
C SER A 230 55.06 4.30 -3.18
N SER A 231 55.38 3.05 -3.53
CA SER A 231 56.67 2.73 -4.13
C SER A 231 56.43 2.24 -5.56
N PRO A 232 56.89 2.97 -6.59
CA PRO A 232 56.71 2.59 -7.97
C PRO A 232 57.69 1.49 -8.38
N ALA A 233 57.25 0.71 -9.36
CA ALA A 233 57.98 -0.37 -9.99
C ALA A 233 59.33 0.04 -10.60
N GLN A 234 60.23 -0.96 -10.68
CA GLN A 234 61.10 -1.36 -11.82
C GLN A 234 62.57 -1.60 -11.42
N PRO A 235 63.34 -2.39 -12.21
CA PRO A 235 63.00 -3.12 -13.45
C PRO A 235 63.02 -4.65 -13.32
#